data_AF-A0A7Y2FJK8-F1
#
_entry.id   AF-A0A7Y2FJK8-F1
#
_cell.length_a   1.000
_cell.length_b   1.000
_cell.length_c   1.000
_cell.angle_alpha   90.00
_cell.angle_beta   90.00
_cell.angle_gamma   90.00
#
_symmetry.space_group_name_H-M   'P 1'
#
loop_
_entity.id
_entity.type
_entity.pdbx_description
1 polymer ?
#
loop_
_entity_poly.entity_id
_entity_poly.type
_entity_poly.pdbx_seq_one_letter_code
_entity_poly.pdbx_strand_id
1 'polypeptide(L)'
;MAQLNWTYFSLTGFPYRIEMYHGDESGHLILFVNSNIIHIDFKQFGPTDYSFYIENQLLKLEIKGDLNPFDYVLTPQPIPRNAENEEKTFDEHFWIPLIVLIIAANLIFFVLN
;
A
#
# COMPACT_ATOMS: atom_id res chain seq x y z
N MET A 1 13.56 10.58 -19.15
CA MET A 1 13.03 10.91 -17.79
C MET A 1 11.60 10.41 -17.68
N ALA A 2 11.27 9.69 -16.59
CA ALA A 2 9.94 9.18 -16.33
C ALA A 2 9.45 9.63 -14.94
N GLN A 3 8.18 10.01 -14.85
CA GLN A 3 7.49 10.23 -13.60
C GLN A 3 6.17 9.47 -13.63
N LEU A 4 6.00 8.54 -12.71
CA LEU A 4 4.85 7.64 -12.67
C LEU A 4 4.19 7.70 -11.30
N ASN A 5 2.89 7.43 -11.29
CA ASN A 5 2.12 7.29 -10.07
C ASN A 5 1.20 6.08 -10.16
N TRP A 6 1.02 5.42 -9.02
CA TRP A 6 0.10 4.31 -8.82
C TRP A 6 -0.72 4.58 -7.56
N THR A 7 -1.92 4.03 -7.52
CA THR A 7 -2.72 3.95 -6.28
C THR A 7 -2.81 2.49 -5.89
N TYR A 8 -2.32 2.16 -4.71
CA TYR A 8 -2.42 0.83 -4.11
C TYR A 8 -3.45 0.90 -2.98
N PHE A 9 -4.38 -0.06 -2.94
CA PHE A 9 -5.30 -0.22 -1.83
C PHE A 9 -4.79 -1.34 -0.93
N SER A 10 -4.55 -1.05 0.35
CA SER A 10 -4.15 -2.04 1.33
C SER A 10 -5.26 -3.06 1.60
N LEU A 11 -4.92 -4.13 2.32
CA LEU A 11 -5.90 -5.15 2.75
C LEU A 11 -6.97 -4.58 3.69
N THR A 12 -6.64 -3.51 4.41
CA THR A 12 -7.58 -2.73 5.23
C THR A 12 -8.42 -1.74 4.41
N GLY A 13 -8.18 -1.63 3.11
CA GLY A 13 -8.92 -0.76 2.18
C GLY A 13 -8.41 0.69 2.12
N PHE A 14 -7.32 1.02 2.82
CA PHE A 14 -6.75 2.37 2.77
C PHE A 14 -5.99 2.61 1.47
N PRO A 15 -6.22 3.75 0.78
CA PRO A 15 -5.47 4.08 -0.42
C PRO A 15 -4.09 4.67 -0.08
N TYR A 16 -3.08 4.15 -0.75
CA TYR A 16 -1.71 4.64 -0.73
C TYR A 16 -1.32 5.11 -2.13
N ARG A 17 -0.83 6.35 -2.21
CA ARG A 17 -0.28 6.92 -3.45
C ARG A 17 1.20 6.59 -3.53
N ILE A 18 1.60 5.86 -4.56
CA ILE A 18 2.98 5.49 -4.82
C ILE A 18 3.45 6.32 -6.01
N GLU A 19 4.55 7.01 -5.88
CA GLU A 19 5.06 7.92 -6.90
C GLU A 19 6.52 7.60 -7.16
N MET A 20 6.94 7.62 -8.41
CA MET A 20 8.32 7.35 -8.79
C MET A 20 8.81 8.44 -9.72
N TYR A 21 10.03 8.90 -9.46
CA TYR A 21 10.81 9.71 -10.36
C TYR A 21 12.02 8.91 -10.83
N HIS A 22 12.24 8.82 -12.14
CA HIS A 22 13.43 8.21 -12.73
C HIS A 22 14.06 9.14 -13.77
N GLY A 23 15.21 9.71 -13.45
CA GLY A 23 16.08 10.41 -14.37
C GLY A 23 17.01 9.44 -15.09
N ASP A 24 16.50 8.73 -16.09
CA ASP A 24 17.20 7.76 -16.96
C ASP A 24 18.63 8.16 -17.41
N GLU A 25 18.86 9.42 -17.80
CA GLU A 25 20.20 9.89 -18.19
C GLU A 25 21.15 10.05 -16.99
N SER A 26 20.59 10.39 -15.83
CA SER A 26 21.33 10.75 -14.63
C SER A 26 21.48 9.60 -13.62
N GLY A 27 20.70 8.53 -13.80
CA GLY A 27 20.63 7.39 -12.90
C GLY A 27 19.88 7.63 -11.58
N HIS A 28 19.25 8.81 -11.41
CA HIS A 28 18.51 9.13 -10.19
C HIS A 28 17.13 8.47 -10.20
N LEU A 29 16.87 7.61 -9.22
CA LEU A 29 15.57 7.05 -8.91
C LEU A 29 15.14 7.52 -7.53
N ILE A 30 13.90 8.01 -7.42
CA ILE A 30 13.29 8.34 -6.13
C ILE A 30 11.90 7.72 -6.09
N LEU A 31 11.61 7.01 -5.00
CA LEU A 31 10.32 6.39 -4.75
C LEU A 31 9.67 7.06 -3.54
N PHE A 32 8.39 7.41 -3.69
CA PHE A 32 7.57 8.04 -2.68
C PHE A 32 6.35 7.18 -2.36
N VAL A 33 5.94 7.21 -1.09
CA VAL A 33 4.62 6.74 -0.64
C VAL A 33 3.94 7.85 0.14
N ASN A 34 2.78 8.28 -0.32
CA ASN A 34 2.06 9.44 0.21
C ASN A 34 2.96 10.67 0.35
N SER A 35 3.74 10.95 -0.70
CA SER A 35 4.72 12.03 -0.79
C SER A 35 5.91 11.95 0.18
N ASN A 36 6.06 10.87 0.95
CA ASN A 36 7.24 10.61 1.76
C ASN A 36 8.24 9.78 0.95
N ILE A 37 9.51 10.17 0.96
CA ILE A 37 10.57 9.41 0.29
C ILE A 37 10.79 8.10 1.05
N ILE A 38 10.65 6.97 0.36
CA ILE A 38 10.92 5.64 0.91
C ILE A 38 12.18 5.00 0.33
N HIS A 39 12.61 5.44 -0.86
CA HIS A 39 13.83 4.93 -1.50
C HIS A 39 14.48 5.98 -2.40
N ILE A 40 15.81 6.00 -2.42
CA ILE A 40 16.62 6.80 -3.33
C ILE A 40 17.75 5.93 -3.87
N ASP A 41 17.89 5.88 -5.19
CA ASP A 41 19.05 5.31 -5.88
C ASP A 41 19.65 6.37 -6.80
N PHE A 42 20.99 6.47 -6.82
CA PHE A 42 21.73 7.44 -7.64
C PHE A 42 22.42 6.78 -8.84
N LYS A 43 22.29 5.45 -8.98
CA LYS A 43 23.01 4.66 -10.00
C LYS A 43 22.09 3.67 -10.71
N GLN A 44 20.84 4.06 -10.94
CA GLN A 44 19.86 3.24 -11.64
C GLN A 44 20.00 3.40 -13.16
N PHE A 45 20.73 2.49 -13.81
CA PHE A 45 20.99 2.52 -15.26
C PHE A 45 20.51 1.29 -16.02
N GLY A 46 20.04 0.26 -15.31
CA GLY A 46 19.69 -1.03 -15.91
C GLY A 46 18.43 -1.62 -15.31
N PRO A 47 18.20 -2.93 -15.49
CA PRO A 47 17.09 -3.61 -14.85
C PRO A 47 17.37 -3.82 -13.36
N THR A 48 16.42 -3.47 -12.49
CA THR A 48 16.57 -3.60 -11.03
C THR A 48 15.21 -3.72 -10.38
N ASP A 49 15.18 -4.47 -9.27
CA ASP A 49 13.99 -4.70 -8.48
C ASP A 49 14.11 -4.00 -7.13
N TYR A 50 13.10 -3.20 -6.79
CA TYR A 50 12.97 -2.57 -5.49
C TYR A 50 11.80 -3.18 -4.74
N SER A 51 12.02 -3.54 -3.49
CA SER A 51 10.98 -4.13 -2.63
C SER A 51 10.78 -3.27 -1.39
N PHE A 52 9.52 -2.98 -1.07
CA PHE A 52 9.15 -2.16 0.08
C PHE A 52 7.79 -2.58 0.62
N TYR A 53 7.56 -2.33 1.90
CA TYR A 53 6.29 -2.65 2.55
C TYR A 53 5.35 -1.45 2.56
N ILE A 54 4.07 -1.71 2.32
CA ILE A 54 2.97 -0.84 2.71
C ILE A 54 2.11 -1.63 3.69
N GLU A 55 2.03 -1.17 4.93
CA GLU A 55 1.47 -1.95 6.04
C GLU A 55 2.17 -3.32 6.12
N ASN A 56 1.44 -4.42 5.94
CA ASN A 56 1.98 -5.77 5.94
C ASN A 56 2.14 -6.38 4.53
N GLN A 57 1.77 -5.63 3.49
CA GLN A 57 1.92 -6.07 2.10
C GLN A 57 3.31 -5.72 1.58
N LEU A 58 4.05 -6.72 1.08
CA LEU A 58 5.27 -6.50 0.32
C LEU A 58 4.90 -6.11 -1.13
N LEU A 59 5.41 -4.99 -1.61
CA LEU A 59 5.31 -4.57 -3.00
C LEU A 59 6.69 -4.65 -3.66
N LYS A 60 6.68 -4.98 -4.96
CA LYS A 60 7.86 -5.03 -5.80
C LYS A 60 7.69 -4.06 -6.98
N LEU A 61 8.62 -3.13 -7.12
CA LEU A 61 8.79 -2.32 -8.32
C LEU A 61 9.89 -2.95 -9.17
N GLU A 62 9.52 -3.45 -10.33
CA GLU A 62 10.44 -3.98 -11.33
C GLU A 62 10.71 -2.92 -12.39
N ILE A 63 11.97 -2.55 -12.57
CA ILE A 63 12.43 -1.75 -13.71
C ILE A 63 13.00 -2.72 -14.73
N LYS A 64 12.40 -2.77 -15.92
CA LYS A 64 12.79 -3.66 -17.02
C LYS A 64 13.37 -2.85 -18.17
N GLY A 65 14.37 -3.43 -18.84
CA GLY A 65 15.04 -2.84 -20.01
C GLY A 65 16.52 -2.55 -19.74
N ASP A 66 17.35 -2.82 -20.76
CA ASP A 66 18.80 -2.60 -20.70
C ASP A 66 19.22 -1.24 -21.28
N LEU A 67 18.40 -0.69 -22.20
CA LEU A 67 18.62 0.58 -22.90
C LEU A 67 17.24 1.18 -23.24
N ASN A 68 16.95 2.38 -22.71
CA ASN A 68 15.74 3.20 -22.89
C ASN A 68 14.88 2.85 -24.13
N PRO A 69 13.54 2.65 -24.03
CA PRO A 69 12.67 2.93 -22.89
C PRO A 69 12.68 1.85 -21.79
N PHE A 70 12.70 2.30 -20.54
CA PHE A 70 12.44 1.42 -19.39
C PHE A 70 10.94 1.18 -19.23
N ASP A 71 10.59 -0.03 -18.80
CA ASP A 71 9.25 -0.40 -18.35
C ASP A 71 9.23 -0.55 -16.83
N TYR A 72 8.11 -0.14 -16.21
CA TYR A 72 7.98 -0.04 -14.76
C TYR A 72 6.73 -0.79 -14.31
N VAL A 73 6.95 -1.88 -13.58
CA VAL A 73 5.88 -2.76 -13.15
C VAL A 73 5.84 -2.82 -11.63
N LEU A 74 4.75 -2.35 -11.05
CA LEU A 74 4.51 -2.44 -9.62
C LEU A 74 3.55 -3.59 -9.31
N THR A 75 4.00 -4.57 -8.53
CA THR A 75 3.21 -5.76 -8.19
C THR A 75 3.24 -6.08 -6.70
N PRO A 76 2.07 -6.36 -6.07
CA PRO A 76 2.04 -6.94 -4.74
C PRO A 76 2.59 -8.37 -4.77
N GLN A 77 3.42 -8.71 -3.80
CA GLN A 77 4.02 -10.04 -3.68
C GLN A 77 3.15 -10.94 -2.78
N PRO A 78 3.13 -12.25 -3.00
CA PRO A 78 2.40 -13.16 -2.12
C PRO A 78 2.94 -13.05 -0.68
N ILE A 79 2.03 -12.87 0.28
CA ILE A 79 2.37 -12.84 1.70
C ILE A 79 2.87 -14.23 2.10
N PRO A 80 4.04 -14.36 2.74
CA PRO A 80 4.49 -15.66 3.23
C PRO A 80 3.47 -16.17 4.26
N ARG A 81 2.99 -17.41 4.06
CA ARG A 81 1.91 -18.07 4.83
C ARG A 81 2.03 -17.99 6.36
N ASN A 82 3.22 -17.73 6.89
CA ASN A 82 3.44 -17.59 8.33
C ASN A 82 3.11 -16.19 8.88
N ALA A 83 3.04 -15.16 8.04
CA ALA A 83 2.74 -13.77 8.41
C ALA A 83 1.24 -13.42 8.38
N GLU A 84 0.42 -14.27 7.75
CA GLU A 84 -1.03 -14.09 7.60
C GLU A 84 -1.76 -14.08 8.96
N ASN A 85 -1.20 -14.74 9.97
CA ASN A 85 -1.78 -14.83 11.32
C ASN A 85 -1.64 -13.54 12.14
N GLU A 86 -0.88 -12.54 11.67
CA GLU A 86 -0.63 -11.29 12.40
C GLU A 86 -1.53 -10.12 11.95
N GLU A 87 -2.22 -10.25 10.82
CA GLU A 87 -3.18 -9.23 10.39
C GLU A 87 -4.44 -9.30 11.24
N LYS A 88 -4.57 -8.31 12.12
CA LYS A 88 -5.86 -7.96 12.72
C LYS A 88 -6.72 -7.35 11.62
N THR A 89 -7.36 -8.21 10.83
CA THR A 89 -8.57 -7.85 10.11
C THR A 89 -9.52 -7.17 11.10
N PHE A 90 -10.26 -6.16 10.65
CA PHE A 90 -11.26 -5.48 11.47
C PHE A 90 -11.99 -6.50 12.33
N ASP A 91 -11.72 -6.45 13.64
CA ASP A 91 -12.04 -7.50 14.59
C ASP A 91 -13.50 -7.92 14.38
N GLU A 92 -13.77 -9.22 14.20
CA GLU A 92 -15.09 -9.77 13.81
C GLU A 92 -16.23 -9.30 14.74
N HIS A 93 -15.87 -8.76 15.91
CA HIS A 93 -16.71 -8.27 16.98
C HIS A 93 -16.98 -6.75 16.97
N PHE A 94 -16.53 -5.98 15.98
CA PHE A 94 -16.79 -4.53 15.89
C PHE A 94 -18.30 -4.18 15.92
N TRP A 95 -19.16 -5.11 15.49
CA TRP A 95 -20.60 -4.93 15.44
C TRP A 95 -21.31 -5.05 16.79
N ILE A 96 -20.69 -5.68 17.79
CA ILE A 96 -21.27 -5.89 19.13
C ILE A 96 -21.65 -4.57 19.82
N PRO A 97 -20.76 -3.55 19.93
CA PRO A 97 -21.13 -2.28 20.56
C PRO A 97 -22.25 -1.56 19.81
N LEU A 98 -22.32 -1.70 18.47
CA LEU A 98 -23.38 -1.10 17.66
C LEU A 98 -24.74 -1.75 17.96
N ILE A 99 -24.80 -3.08 18.07
CA ILE A 99 -26.01 -3.83 18.43
C ILE A 99 -26.49 -3.44 19.83
N VAL A 100 -25.58 -3.37 20.81
CA VAL A 100 -25.93 -2.97 22.19
C VAL A 100 -26.51 -1.56 22.23
N LEU A 101 -25.94 -0.62 21.46
CA LEU A 101 -26.43 0.76 21.39
C LEU A 101 -27.83 0.84 20.77
N ILE A 102 -28.09 0.07 19.70
CA ILE A 102 -29.42 -0.01 19.07
C ILE A 102 -30.46 -0.57 20.05
N ILE A 103 -30.12 -1.63 20.80
CA ILE A 103 -31.01 -2.22 21.80
C ILE A 103 -31.32 -1.21 22.91
N ALA A 104 -30.29 -0.54 23.45
CA ALA A 104 -30.45 0.46 24.50
C ALA A 104 -31.35 1.63 24.06
N ALA A 105 -31.18 2.13 22.83
CA ALA A 105 -32.00 3.21 22.29
C ALA A 105 -33.48 2.82 22.18
N ASN A 106 -33.78 1.61 21.72
CA ASN A 106 -35.16 1.09 21.64
C ASN A 106 -35.79 0.90 23.03
N LEU A 107 -34.99 0.46 24.01
CA LEU A 107 -35.45 0.28 25.39
C LEU A 107 -35.79 1.61 26.05
N ILE A 108 -34.96 2.64 25.82
CA ILE A 108 -35.22 4.01 26.26
C ILE A 108 -36.49 4.56 25.61
N PHE A 109 -36.65 4.37 24.30
CA PHE A 109 -37.87 4.79 23.58
C PHE A 109 -39.13 4.12 24.14
N PHE A 110 -39.08 2.83 24.46
CA PHE A 110 -40.20 2.09 25.04
C PHE A 110 -40.55 2.56 26.47
N VAL A 111 -39.56 2.98 27.27
CA VAL A 111 -39.81 3.47 28.65
C VAL A 111 -40.37 4.90 28.66
N LEU A 112 -40.02 5.70 27.66
CA LEU A 112 -40.44 7.11 27.55
C LEU A 112 -41.80 7.32 26.89
N ASN A 113 -42.39 6.28 26.28
CA ASN A 113 -43.62 6.33 25.50
C ASN A 113 -44.70 5.45 26.15
#